data_AF-A0A7W4HP59-F1
#
_entry.id   AF-A0A7W4HP59-F1
#
_cell.length_a   1.000
_cell.length_b   1.000
_cell.length_c   1.000
_cell.angle_alpha   90.00
_cell.angle_beta   90.00
_cell.angle_gamma   90.00
#
_symmetry.space_group_name_H-M   'P 1'
#
loop_
_entity.id
_entity.type
_entity.pdbx_description
1 polymer ?
#
loop_
_entity_poly.entity_id
_entity_poly.type
_entity_poly.pdbx_seq_one_letter_code
_entity_poly.pdbx_strand_id
1 'polypeptide(L)'
;FLEVCGGCERNKTTPIPYSYSSFTKKFIVIYVITLPIAYSMSIGYLMVFLTVFVFYVLMSMEVLAEEIEEPFNNDENDLPMELIAQNIEKNVIRIFSES
;
A
#
# COMPACT_ATOMS: atom_id res chain seq x y z
N PHE A 1 -12.21 17.67 16.57
CA PHE A 1 -12.29 18.05 15.14
C PHE A 1 -10.92 18.52 14.63
N LEU A 2 -10.36 19.60 15.18
CA LEU A 2 -9.04 20.12 14.76
C LEU A 2 -7.90 19.08 14.84
N GLU A 3 -7.86 18.25 15.89
CA GLU A 3 -6.86 17.17 16.01
C GLU A 3 -7.00 16.08 14.93
N VAL A 4 -8.25 15.74 14.56
CA VAL A 4 -8.54 14.74 13.52
C VAL A 4 -8.18 15.29 12.14
N CYS A 5 -8.56 16.53 11.84
CA CYS A 5 -8.19 17.21 10.60
C CYS A 5 -6.66 17.37 10.48
N GLY A 6 -5.99 17.82 11.54
CA GLY A 6 -4.53 17.93 11.57
C GLY A 6 -3.83 16.56 11.44
N GLY A 7 -4.43 15.50 11.98
CA GLY A 7 -3.97 14.13 11.78
C GLY A 7 -4.06 13.68 10.32
N CYS A 8 -5.21 13.89 9.66
CA CYS A 8 -5.41 13.57 8.25
C CYS A 8 -4.51 14.40 7.32
N GLU A 9 -4.36 15.70 7.60
CA GLU A 9 -3.50 16.60 6.82
C GLU A 9 -2.03 16.20 6.94
N ARG A 10 -1.56 15.84 8.15
CA ARG A 10 -0.21 15.32 8.34
C ARG A 10 -0.01 14.01 7.58
N ASN A 11 -0.93 13.05 7.70
CA ASN A 11 -0.82 11.76 7.00
C ASN A 11 -0.77 11.95 5.47
N LYS A 12 -1.52 12.90 4.93
CA LYS A 12 -1.49 13.25 3.50
C LYS A 12 -0.21 13.99 3.08
N THR A 13 0.34 14.82 3.98
CA THR A 13 1.49 15.69 3.67
C THR A 13 2.84 15.03 3.96
N THR A 14 2.85 13.91 4.70
CA THR A 14 4.06 13.13 4.98
C THR A 14 4.00 11.74 4.32
N PRO A 15 3.97 11.66 2.98
CA PRO A 15 4.05 10.37 2.29
C PRO A 15 5.42 9.71 2.56
N ILE A 16 5.46 8.39 2.45
CA ILE A 16 6.72 7.64 2.55
C ILE A 16 7.64 8.12 1.41
N PRO A 17 8.94 8.37 1.68
CA PRO A 17 9.84 8.85 0.65
C PRO A 17 9.93 7.88 -0.53
N TYR A 18 9.75 8.37 -1.77
CA TYR A 18 9.86 7.56 -2.99
C TYR A 18 11.16 6.74 -3.06
N SER A 19 12.27 7.27 -2.52
CA SER A 19 13.55 6.56 -2.44
C SER A 19 13.46 5.24 -1.64
N TYR A 20 12.57 5.15 -0.66
CA TYR A 20 12.32 3.93 0.12
C TYR A 20 11.63 2.86 -0.74
N SER A 21 10.47 3.15 -1.34
CA SER A 21 9.78 2.21 -2.25
C SER A 21 10.69 1.79 -3.42
N SER A 22 11.41 2.75 -4.03
CA SER A 22 12.36 2.45 -5.10
C SER A 22 13.51 1.55 -4.64
N PHE A 23 13.99 1.70 -3.40
CA PHE A 23 15.01 0.84 -2.82
C PHE A 23 14.46 -0.58 -2.57
N THR A 24 13.27 -0.70 -1.99
CA THR A 24 12.63 -1.99 -1.70
C THR A 24 12.41 -2.82 -2.96
N LYS A 25 11.88 -2.22 -4.04
CA LYS A 25 11.74 -2.88 -5.35
C LYS A 25 13.07 -3.39 -5.90
N LYS A 26 14.13 -2.57 -5.87
CA LYS A 26 15.48 -2.97 -6.31
C LYS A 26 16.03 -4.10 -5.46
N PHE A 27 15.81 -4.03 -4.15
CA PHE A 27 16.22 -5.07 -3.21
C PHE A 27 15.52 -6.41 -3.52
N ILE A 28 14.20 -6.42 -3.72
CA ILE A 28 13.44 -7.64 -4.08
C ILE A 28 14.01 -8.26 -5.35
N VAL A 29 14.24 -7.47 -6.40
CA VAL A 29 14.79 -7.95 -7.67
C VAL A 29 16.18 -8.57 -7.48
N ILE A 30 17.09 -7.88 -6.78
CA ILE A 30 18.45 -8.38 -6.52
C ILE A 30 18.40 -9.67 -5.68
N TYR A 31 17.57 -9.69 -4.64
CA TYR A 31 17.40 -10.84 -3.76
C TYR A 31 16.94 -12.07 -4.53
N VAL A 32 15.87 -11.94 -5.32
CA VAL A 32 15.29 -13.01 -6.12
C VAL A 32 16.26 -13.53 -7.17
N ILE A 33 17.00 -12.65 -7.85
CA ILE A 33 18.02 -13.06 -8.85
C ILE A 33 19.18 -13.83 -8.18
N THR A 34 19.49 -13.51 -6.92
CA THR A 34 20.57 -14.18 -6.17
C THR A 34 20.16 -15.59 -5.73
N LEU A 35 18.88 -15.83 -5.42
CA LEU A 35 18.38 -17.14 -4.96
C LEU A 35 18.76 -18.34 -5.86
N PRO A 36 18.54 -18.33 -7.19
CA PRO A 36 18.91 -19.46 -8.03
C PRO A 36 20.42 -19.67 -8.09
N ILE A 37 21.22 -18.61 -8.01
CA ILE A 37 22.69 -18.72 -7.97
C ILE A 37 23.12 -19.42 -6.68
N ALA A 38 22.51 -19.06 -5.55
CA ALA A 38 22.84 -19.61 -4.24
C ALA A 38 22.43 -21.08 -4.06
N TYR A 39 21.29 -21.50 -4.64
CA TYR A 39 20.68 -22.81 -4.32
C TYR A 39 20.51 -23.76 -5.51
N SER A 40 20.87 -23.36 -6.74
CA SER A 40 20.71 -24.23 -7.94
C SER A 40 21.45 -25.56 -7.83
N MET A 41 22.62 -25.60 -7.20
CA MET A 41 23.38 -26.85 -7.02
C MET A 41 22.72 -27.81 -6.01
N SER A 42 21.94 -27.30 -5.05
CA SER A 42 21.30 -28.11 -4.01
C SER A 42 19.90 -28.56 -4.40
N ILE A 43 19.11 -27.68 -5.04
CA ILE A 43 17.68 -27.88 -5.31
C ILE A 43 17.43 -28.25 -6.79
N GLY A 44 18.41 -28.04 -7.67
CA GLY A 44 18.30 -28.35 -9.09
C GLY A 44 17.23 -27.50 -9.79
N TYR A 45 16.55 -28.07 -10.78
CA TYR A 45 15.57 -27.36 -11.61
C TYR A 45 14.34 -26.85 -10.85
N LEU A 46 13.98 -27.44 -9.70
CA LEU A 46 12.88 -26.96 -8.86
C LEU A 46 13.13 -25.52 -8.38
N MET A 47 14.40 -25.12 -8.27
CA MET A 47 14.78 -23.76 -7.87
C MET A 47 14.21 -22.70 -8.81
N VAL A 48 14.09 -22.98 -10.12
CA VAL A 48 13.54 -22.03 -11.09
C VAL A 48 12.08 -21.68 -10.75
N PHE A 49 11.27 -22.70 -10.45
CA PHE A 49 9.87 -22.51 -10.06
C PHE A 49 9.75 -21.77 -8.73
N LEU A 50 10.59 -22.11 -7.76
CA LEU A 50 10.60 -21.44 -6.45
C LEU A 50 10.99 -19.96 -6.58
N THR A 51 11.98 -19.63 -7.41
CA THR A 51 12.38 -18.24 -7.65
C THR A 51 11.22 -17.43 -8.24
N VAL A 52 10.52 -17.96 -9.25
CA VAL A 52 9.36 -17.29 -9.85
C VAL A 52 8.23 -17.11 -8.83
N PHE A 53 7.96 -18.13 -8.02
CA PHE A 53 6.94 -18.07 -6.98
C PHE A 53 7.26 -17.02 -5.91
N VAL A 54 8.50 -17.01 -5.39
CA VAL A 54 8.94 -16.03 -4.39
C VAL A 54 8.92 -14.62 -4.96
N PHE A 55 9.34 -14.43 -6.21
CA PHE A 55 9.25 -13.14 -6.89
C PHE A 55 7.81 -12.63 -6.95
N TYR A 56 6.89 -13.50 -7.41
CA TYR A 56 5.48 -13.17 -7.50
C TYR A 56 4.93 -12.73 -6.15
N VAL A 57 5.15 -13.51 -5.09
CA VAL A 57 4.65 -13.17 -3.75
C VAL A 57 5.22 -11.84 -3.24
N LEU A 58 6.54 -11.64 -3.34
CA LEU A 58 7.19 -10.43 -2.82
C LEU A 58 6.78 -9.18 -3.61
N MET A 59 6.74 -9.27 -4.95
CA MET A 59 6.31 -8.13 -5.77
C MET A 59 4.84 -7.82 -5.63
N SER A 60 3.97 -8.84 -5.52
CA SER A 60 2.55 -8.60 -5.25
C SER A 60 2.31 -7.94 -3.90
N MET A 61 3.08 -8.33 -2.88
CA MET A 61 3.03 -7.68 -1.58
C MET A 61 3.50 -6.22 -1.64
N GLU A 62 4.57 -5.92 -2.37
CA GLU A 62 5.08 -4.56 -2.56
C GLU A 62 4.05 -3.66 -3.25
N VAL A 63 3.42 -4.14 -4.32
CA VAL A 63 2.38 -3.38 -5.03
C VAL A 63 1.19 -3.10 -4.12
N LEU A 64 0.76 -4.10 -3.35
CA LEU A 64 -0.33 -3.92 -2.38
C LEU A 64 0.05 -2.93 -1.27
N ALA A 65 1.32 -2.92 -0.84
CA ALA A 65 1.80 -1.95 0.13
C ALA A 65 1.69 -0.53 -0.43
N GLU A 66 2.13 -0.31 -1.67
CA GLU A 66 2.01 1.00 -2.33
C GLU A 66 0.57 1.49 -2.44
N GLU A 67 -0.40 0.61 -2.75
CA GLU A 67 -1.82 0.98 -2.79
C GLU A 67 -2.36 1.42 -1.42
N ILE A 68 -1.89 0.82 -0.32
CA ILE A 68 -2.37 1.13 1.03
C ILE A 68 -1.66 2.35 1.63
N GLU A 69 -0.50 2.75 1.11
CA GLU A 69 0.30 3.86 1.62
C GLU A 69 -0.35 5.24 1.41
N GLU A 70 -1.22 5.41 0.41
CA GLU A 70 -1.86 6.69 0.08
C GLU A 70 -3.41 6.64 0.12
N PRO A 71 -4.04 6.28 1.26
CA PRO A 71 -5.47 5.92 1.33
C PRO A 71 -6.46 7.08 1.18
N PHE A 72 -5.95 8.31 0.99
CA PHE A 72 -6.74 9.55 0.91
C PHE A 72 -6.68 10.20 -0.49
N ASN A 73 -6.21 9.44 -1.49
CA ASN A 73 -6.32 9.81 -2.89
C ASN A 73 -7.72 9.45 -3.42
N ASN A 74 -7.88 9.39 -4.74
CA ASN A 74 -9.15 9.11 -5.41
C ASN A 74 -9.05 7.84 -6.28
N ASP A 75 -8.21 6.89 -5.91
CA ASP A 75 -8.10 5.60 -6.58
C ASP A 75 -9.22 4.65 -6.12
N GLU A 76 -9.46 3.57 -6.88
CA GLU A 76 -10.58 2.65 -6.62
C GLU A 76 -10.49 1.95 -5.25
N ASN A 77 -9.27 1.76 -4.73
CA ASN A 77 -9.00 1.08 -3.46
C ASN A 77 -8.88 2.04 -2.26
N ASP A 78 -9.05 3.35 -2.48
CA ASP A 78 -8.93 4.36 -1.44
C ASP A 78 -10.18 4.51 -0.56
N LEU A 79 -10.05 5.28 0.52
CA LEU A 79 -11.19 5.61 1.37
C LEU A 79 -12.21 6.46 0.59
N PRO A 80 -13.51 6.14 0.67
CA PRO A 80 -14.56 6.89 -0.04
C PRO A 80 -14.87 8.20 0.67
N MET A 81 -13.94 9.16 0.58
CA MET A 81 -13.96 10.44 1.31
C MET A 81 -15.22 11.27 1.01
N GLU A 82 -15.68 11.26 -0.24
CA GLU A 82 -16.91 11.96 -0.65
C GLU A 82 -18.14 11.35 0.02
N LEU A 83 -18.25 10.02 0.05
CA LEU A 83 -19.36 9.34 0.71
C LEU A 83 -19.37 9.61 2.22
N ILE A 84 -18.17 9.63 2.84
CA ILE A 84 -18.02 9.97 4.26
C ILE A 84 -18.49 11.41 4.51
N ALA A 85 -18.09 12.36 3.67
CA ALA A 85 -18.51 13.76 3.77
C ALA A 85 -20.03 13.92 3.64
N GLN A 86 -20.64 13.28 2.63
CA GLN A 86 -22.09 13.28 2.43
C GLN A 86 -22.86 12.67 3.61
N ASN A 87 -22.34 11.60 4.21
CA ASN A 87 -22.95 11.00 5.39
C ASN A 87 -22.88 11.91 6.62
N ILE A 88 -21.77 12.63 6.79
CA ILE A 88 -21.63 13.64 7.86
C ILE A 88 -22.66 14.76 7.67
N GLU A 89 -22.78 15.30 6.45
CA GLU A 89 -23.75 16.36 6.12
C GLU A 89 -25.19 15.92 6.45
N LYS A 90 -25.61 14.74 5.97
CA LYS A 90 -26.94 14.18 6.25
C LYS A 90 -27.21 14.03 7.74
N ASN A 91 -26.22 13.56 8.50
CA ASN A 91 -26.35 13.40 9.94
C ASN A 91 -26.54 14.74 10.66
N VAL A 92 -25.79 15.77 10.26
CA VAL A 92 -25.92 17.13 10.83
C VAL A 92 -27.30 17.70 10.53
N ILE A 93 -27.76 17.62 9.29
CA ILE A 93 -29.11 18.08 8.89
C ILE A 93 -30.19 17.37 9.71
N ARG A 94 -30.08 16.05 9.89
CA ARG A 94 -31.04 15.27 10.67
C ARG A 94 -31.13 15.76 12.12
N ILE A 95 -29.99 15.97 12.79
CA ILE A 95 -29.95 16.43 14.18
C ILE A 95 -30.63 17.80 14.33
N PHE A 96 -30.38 18.73 13.40
CA PHE A 96 -31.03 20.05 13.42
C PHE A 96 -32.52 20.01 13.08
N SER A 97 -32.98 19.02 12.31
CA SER A 97 -34.41 18.84 12.01
C SER A 97 -35.21 18.15 13.13
N GLU A 98 -34.53 17.44 14.03
CA GLU A 98 -35.12 16.74 15.18
C GLU A 98 -35.11 17.57 16.49
N SER A 99 -34.47 18.76 16.49
CA SER A 99 -34.50 19.74 17.60
C SER A 99 -35.53 20.84 17.36
#